data_AF-A0A9N8GYB0-F1
#
_entry.id   AF-A0A9N8GYB0-F1
#
_cell.length_a   1.000
_cell.length_b   1.000
_cell.length_c   1.000
_cell.angle_alpha   90.00
_cell.angle_beta   90.00
_cell.angle_gamma   90.00
#
_symmetry.space_group_name_H-M   'P 1'
#
loop_
_entity.id
_entity.type
_entity.pdbx_description
1 polymer ?
#
loop_
_entity_poly.entity_id
_entity_poly.type
_entity_poly.pdbx_seq_one_letter_code
_entity_poly.pdbx_strand_id
1 'polypeptide(L)'
;MIIISRSLFIGIFIVWHLASLIYIDSLGSLRQSLPQNIISWLSISLTISIIAFTVFYRKIKIIITLPAICYCFSLAILMMGLISHQGENNNVDFWYFSGITVGVLLYIAGLQVKKKWLIQSFCIYCYIIINVAQVFITAYQYIFETDIFYLASGMRSNGLSQQVNILSVNMATACLLSLMTLVLSQFSLLSKRHEKIRIVLLGTCILFFTLTLVVLQSVIAWLSFTVCAFIFICLFYKKNPLRVSASYFIIAVAIFIGVYLIKLCPQYIGTDVMNQFHLKQMLRFSITLFLEKPYDAWEQSFLFENSYERTAIPFFSPKMYIVPHPHNEILLWLMTGGLINLIFLSLLLTGGIYVVFQSFIKYKINGNGYPLAIILSIIPIIIHNHVEYPFLLSVLHWGIVILFLSFSDAAFALEEQSLFYINKQLSYLFSFIVFIIGLGVFIIGLFLFNGEKSFYTQGNYRNENIAIRLSDSITFEKTTYQYKNT
;
A
#
# COMPACT_ATOMS: atom_id res chain seq x y z
N MET A 1 5.46 20.36 -24.80
CA MET A 1 4.79 20.28 -23.47
C MET A 1 4.11 18.95 -23.16
N ILE A 2 3.33 18.31 -24.05
CA ILE A 2 2.70 17.00 -23.76
C ILE A 2 3.73 15.91 -23.43
N ILE A 3 4.88 15.92 -24.13
CA ILE A 3 5.98 14.99 -23.86
C ILE A 3 6.57 15.29 -22.47
N ILE A 4 6.80 16.56 -22.15
CA ILE A 4 7.36 17.01 -20.87
C ILE A 4 6.48 16.59 -19.69
N SER A 5 5.17 16.85 -19.73
CA SER A 5 4.28 16.48 -18.61
C SER A 5 4.21 14.96 -18.39
N ARG A 6 4.35 14.17 -19.47
CA ARG A 6 4.41 12.71 -19.39
C ARG A 6 5.72 12.23 -18.81
N SER A 7 6.84 12.75 -19.31
CA SER A 7 8.17 12.46 -18.80
C SER A 7 8.28 12.82 -17.32
N LEU A 8 7.67 13.93 -16.90
CA LEU A 8 7.61 14.32 -15.49
C LEU A 8 6.78 13.33 -14.66
N PHE A 9 5.54 13.00 -15.08
CA PHE A 9 4.73 12.00 -14.38
C PHE A 9 5.47 10.66 -14.24
N ILE A 10 6.07 10.20 -15.33
CA ILE A 10 6.88 8.98 -15.37
C ILE A 10 8.08 9.08 -14.41
N GLY A 11 8.83 10.19 -14.46
CA GLY A 11 9.98 10.41 -13.59
C GLY A 11 9.60 10.39 -12.11
N ILE A 12 8.49 11.04 -11.74
CA ILE A 12 8.00 11.06 -10.36
C ILE A 12 7.57 9.66 -9.92
N PHE A 13 6.87 8.92 -10.79
CA PHE A 13 6.46 7.56 -10.48
C PHE A 13 7.65 6.62 -10.24
N ILE A 14 8.73 6.78 -11.03
CA ILE A 14 9.98 6.06 -10.81
C ILE A 14 10.59 6.45 -9.45
N VAL A 15 10.77 7.75 -9.18
CA VAL A 15 11.35 8.24 -7.91
C VAL A 15 10.54 7.76 -6.71
N TRP A 16 9.21 7.80 -6.81
CA TRP A 16 8.30 7.36 -5.77
C TRP A 16 8.52 5.89 -5.41
N HIS A 17 8.65 5.01 -6.40
CA HIS A 17 8.88 3.59 -6.14
C HIS A 17 10.34 3.24 -5.84
N LEU A 18 11.32 4.00 -6.33
CA LEU A 18 12.72 3.86 -5.91
C LEU A 18 12.89 4.12 -4.41
N ALA A 19 12.04 4.94 -3.80
CA ALA A 19 12.02 5.12 -2.35
C ALA A 19 11.76 3.81 -1.58
N SER A 20 11.14 2.80 -2.20
CA SER A 20 10.97 1.47 -1.60
C SER A 20 12.22 0.58 -1.66
N LEU A 21 13.25 1.02 -2.37
CA LEU A 21 14.58 0.39 -2.42
C LEU A 21 15.57 1.11 -1.51
N ILE A 22 15.15 2.13 -0.77
CA ILE A 22 16.02 2.88 0.13
C ILE A 22 15.49 2.67 1.54
N TYR A 23 16.30 2.05 2.38
CA TYR A 23 16.01 1.99 3.80
C TYR A 23 16.43 3.30 4.46
N ILE A 24 15.52 3.90 5.24
CA ILE A 24 15.80 5.09 6.03
C ILE A 24 15.23 4.82 7.43
N ASP A 25 16.06 5.02 8.45
CA ASP A 25 15.68 4.84 9.85
C ASP A 25 14.44 5.68 10.22
N SER A 26 13.63 5.16 11.13
CA SER A 26 12.43 5.84 11.62
C SER A 26 12.80 7.15 12.32
N LEU A 27 12.27 8.27 11.83
CA LEU A 27 12.42 9.60 12.41
C LEU A 27 11.48 9.77 13.64
N GLY A 28 11.48 8.86 14.61
CA GLY A 28 10.70 9.00 15.86
C GLY A 28 9.61 7.93 16.11
N SER A 29 8.77 8.18 17.13
CA SER A 29 7.85 7.20 17.74
C SER A 29 6.50 7.01 17.02
N LEU A 30 6.08 7.96 16.17
CA LEU A 30 4.84 7.88 15.41
C LEU A 30 5.07 7.09 14.13
N ARG A 31 4.37 5.97 13.94
CA ARG A 31 4.53 5.09 12.76
C ARG A 31 4.27 5.76 11.41
N GLN A 32 3.71 6.97 11.37
CA GLN A 32 3.55 7.78 10.15
C GLN A 32 4.80 8.61 9.78
N SER A 33 5.74 8.85 10.71
CA SER A 33 6.99 9.58 10.46
C SER A 33 8.05 8.74 9.75
N LEU A 34 7.65 7.60 9.17
CA LEU A 34 8.52 6.81 8.32
C LEU A 34 8.90 7.64 7.09
N PRO A 35 10.20 7.84 6.82
CA PRO A 35 10.64 8.66 5.69
C PRO A 35 10.05 8.22 4.34
N GLN A 36 9.82 6.91 4.17
CA GLN A 36 9.18 6.35 2.98
C GLN A 36 7.73 6.83 2.78
N ASN A 37 6.98 7.02 3.85
CA ASN A 37 5.62 7.55 3.81
C ASN A 37 5.61 9.03 3.44
N ILE A 38 6.56 9.81 3.98
CA ILE A 38 6.74 11.23 3.64
C ILE A 38 7.07 11.38 2.15
N ILE A 39 8.05 10.61 1.65
CA ILE A 39 8.42 10.62 0.23
C ILE A 39 7.23 10.22 -0.65
N SER A 40 6.41 9.27 -0.19
CA SER A 40 5.21 8.85 -0.91
C SER A 40 4.15 9.96 -0.96
N TRP A 41 3.86 10.64 0.15
CA TRP A 41 2.94 11.79 0.17
C TRP A 41 3.43 12.93 -0.73
N LEU A 42 4.72 13.25 -0.67
CA LEU A 42 5.34 14.25 -1.54
C LEU A 42 5.19 13.88 -3.02
N SER A 43 5.46 12.63 -3.36
CA SER A 43 5.33 12.12 -4.73
C SER A 43 3.88 12.17 -5.21
N ILE A 44 2.92 11.72 -4.39
CA ILE A 44 1.49 11.79 -4.69
C ILE A 44 1.05 13.24 -4.92
N SER A 45 1.42 14.16 -4.02
CA SER A 45 1.10 15.59 -4.17
C SER A 45 1.62 16.15 -5.49
N LEU A 46 2.87 15.84 -5.85
CA LEU A 46 3.48 16.28 -7.10
C LEU A 46 2.76 15.69 -8.33
N THR A 47 2.40 14.40 -8.30
CA THR A 47 1.63 13.78 -9.39
C THR A 47 0.29 14.45 -9.61
N ILE A 48 -0.45 14.75 -8.53
CA ILE A 48 -1.73 15.47 -8.58
C ILE A 48 -1.52 16.86 -9.16
N SER A 49 -0.52 17.61 -8.68
CA SER A 49 -0.20 18.95 -9.17
C SER A 49 0.14 18.98 -10.66
N ILE A 50 0.96 18.05 -11.16
CA ILE A 50 1.30 18.02 -12.58
C ILE A 50 0.09 17.69 -13.43
N ILE A 51 -0.73 16.73 -13.01
CA ILE A 51 -1.95 16.39 -13.74
C ILE A 51 -2.88 17.61 -13.76
N ALA A 52 -3.10 18.26 -12.62
CA ALA A 52 -3.92 19.47 -12.50
C ALA A 52 -3.39 20.61 -13.40
N PHE A 53 -2.07 20.84 -13.42
CA PHE A 53 -1.45 21.80 -14.33
C PHE A 53 -1.71 21.47 -15.80
N THR A 54 -1.62 20.18 -16.18
CA THR A 54 -1.91 19.78 -17.56
C THR A 54 -3.37 19.99 -17.93
N VAL A 55 -4.31 19.76 -17.01
CA VAL A 55 -5.75 20.01 -17.22
C VAL A 55 -6.01 21.49 -17.40
N PHE A 56 -5.45 22.32 -16.52
CA PHE A 56 -5.51 23.79 -16.57
C PHE A 56 -4.95 24.33 -17.89
N TYR A 57 -3.68 24.04 -18.19
CA TYR A 57 -2.98 24.56 -19.36
C TYR A 57 -3.65 24.14 -20.67
N ARG A 58 -4.07 22.86 -20.76
CA ARG A 58 -4.63 22.29 -22.00
C ARG A 58 -6.11 22.49 -22.15
N LYS A 59 -6.79 23.18 -21.24
CA LYS A 59 -8.19 23.50 -21.48
C LYS A 59 -9.11 22.29 -21.54
N ILE A 60 -8.81 21.30 -20.69
CA ILE A 60 -9.52 20.02 -20.59
C ILE A 60 -10.68 20.16 -19.59
N LYS A 61 -11.86 19.64 -19.95
CA LYS A 61 -12.99 19.49 -19.02
C LYS A 61 -12.69 18.34 -18.07
N ILE A 62 -12.87 18.54 -16.76
CA ILE A 62 -12.72 17.46 -15.78
C ILE A 62 -13.89 16.49 -15.95
N ILE A 63 -13.56 15.21 -16.12
CA ILE A 63 -14.54 14.14 -16.22
C ILE A 63 -14.67 13.45 -14.86
N ILE A 64 -15.90 13.30 -14.38
CA ILE A 64 -16.21 12.62 -13.12
C ILE A 64 -17.09 11.41 -13.43
N THR A 65 -16.64 10.23 -13.01
CA THR A 65 -17.37 8.96 -13.11
C THR A 65 -18.24 8.73 -11.88
N LEU A 66 -19.20 7.80 -11.93
CA LEU A 66 -20.03 7.46 -10.78
C LEU A 66 -19.20 7.05 -9.53
N PRO A 67 -18.14 6.23 -9.63
CA PRO A 67 -17.26 5.95 -8.49
C PRO A 67 -16.65 7.21 -7.87
N ALA A 68 -16.19 8.16 -8.69
CA ALA A 68 -15.65 9.42 -8.20
C ALA A 68 -16.72 10.25 -7.46
N ILE A 69 -17.97 10.21 -7.90
CA ILE A 69 -19.10 10.84 -7.19
C ILE A 69 -19.30 10.19 -5.82
N CYS A 70 -19.33 8.85 -5.75
CA CYS A 70 -19.43 8.13 -4.48
C CYS A 70 -18.30 8.51 -3.51
N TYR A 71 -17.07 8.60 -4.00
CA TYR A 71 -15.91 8.98 -3.18
C TYR A 71 -15.96 10.46 -2.73
N CYS A 72 -16.47 11.36 -3.56
CA CYS A 72 -16.68 12.76 -3.16
C CYS A 72 -17.77 12.87 -2.08
N PHE A 73 -18.88 12.14 -2.23
CA PHE A 73 -19.94 12.12 -1.21
C PHE A 73 -19.48 11.47 0.09
N SER A 74 -18.69 10.39 0.02
CA SER A 74 -18.12 9.79 1.22
C SER A 74 -17.25 10.79 1.96
N LEU A 75 -16.41 11.55 1.25
CA LEU A 75 -15.58 12.60 1.85
C LEU A 75 -16.43 13.71 2.49
N ALA A 76 -17.53 14.12 1.87
CA ALA A 76 -18.44 15.11 2.44
C ALA A 76 -19.10 14.61 3.74
N ILE A 77 -19.49 13.34 3.80
CA ILE A 77 -20.07 12.73 5.00
C ILE A 77 -19.02 12.59 6.11
N LEU A 78 -17.81 12.18 5.77
CA LEU A 78 -16.70 12.15 6.73
C LEU A 78 -16.45 13.54 7.33
N MET A 79 -16.45 14.59 6.51
CA MET A 79 -16.32 15.97 6.99
C MET A 79 -17.43 16.38 7.94
N MET A 80 -18.67 15.99 7.64
CA MET A 80 -19.80 16.24 8.53
C MET A 80 -19.61 15.54 9.88
N GLY A 81 -19.13 14.29 9.87
CA GLY A 81 -18.81 13.53 11.08
C GLY A 81 -17.75 14.18 11.96
N LEU A 82 -16.69 14.70 11.35
CA LEU A 82 -15.62 15.40 12.06
C LEU A 82 -16.06 16.74 12.67
N ILE A 83 -16.98 17.44 12.01
CA ILE A 83 -17.56 18.68 12.56
C ILE A 83 -18.45 18.38 13.77
N SER A 84 -19.19 17.26 13.74
CA SER A 84 -20.07 16.86 14.85
C SER A 84 -19.33 16.31 16.06
N HIS A 85 -18.19 15.64 15.86
CA HIS A 85 -17.44 14.96 16.92
C HIS A 85 -16.17 15.74 17.26
N GLN A 86 -16.29 16.80 18.07
CA GLN A 86 -15.14 17.54 18.59
C GLN A 86 -14.52 16.79 19.78
N GLY A 87 -13.73 15.75 19.49
CA GLY A 87 -13.01 14.96 20.50
C GLY A 87 -11.60 15.49 20.84
N GLU A 88 -10.98 14.95 21.90
CA GLU A 88 -9.67 15.40 22.41
C GLU A 88 -8.46 15.06 21.51
N ASN A 89 -8.62 14.22 20.47
CA ASN A 89 -7.50 13.74 19.64
C ASN A 89 -7.59 14.13 18.16
N ASN A 90 -7.81 15.42 17.91
CA ASN A 90 -7.95 16.05 16.59
C ASN A 90 -6.85 15.68 15.56
N ASN A 91 -5.65 15.29 16.02
CA ASN A 91 -4.52 15.01 15.14
C ASN A 91 -4.71 13.73 14.32
N VAL A 92 -5.20 12.65 14.92
CA VAL A 92 -5.36 11.35 14.22
C VAL A 92 -6.45 11.47 13.16
N ASP A 93 -7.57 12.07 13.52
CA ASP A 93 -8.72 12.29 12.65
C ASP A 93 -8.36 13.18 11.45
N PHE A 94 -7.51 14.20 11.67
CA PHE A 94 -6.96 15.03 10.60
C PHE A 94 -6.14 14.21 9.59
N TRP A 95 -5.31 13.26 10.05
CA TRP A 95 -4.52 12.41 9.16
C TRP A 95 -5.38 11.46 8.33
N TYR A 96 -6.42 10.87 8.92
CA TYR A 96 -7.38 10.04 8.18
C TYR A 96 -8.12 10.87 7.12
N PHE A 97 -8.62 12.05 7.50
CA PHE A 97 -9.32 12.94 6.60
C PHE A 97 -8.43 13.38 5.42
N SER A 98 -7.21 13.83 5.72
CA SER A 98 -6.26 14.27 4.70
C SER A 98 -5.85 13.12 3.78
N GLY A 99 -5.61 11.92 4.32
CA GLY A 99 -5.28 10.74 3.53
C GLY A 99 -6.38 10.35 2.54
N ILE A 100 -7.64 10.34 2.99
CA ILE A 100 -8.81 10.09 2.15
C ILE A 100 -8.97 11.19 1.11
N THR A 101 -8.82 12.46 1.50
CA THR A 101 -8.91 13.61 0.59
C THR A 101 -7.88 13.53 -0.54
N VAL A 102 -6.62 13.27 -0.20
CA VAL A 102 -5.57 13.08 -1.20
C VAL A 102 -5.87 11.86 -2.07
N GLY A 103 -6.44 10.80 -1.51
CA GLY A 103 -6.88 9.64 -2.25
C GLY A 103 -7.97 9.95 -3.30
N VAL A 104 -9.02 10.68 -2.93
CA VAL A 104 -10.08 11.10 -3.87
C VAL A 104 -9.50 12.00 -4.96
N LEU A 105 -8.64 12.95 -4.60
CA LEU A 105 -7.97 13.82 -5.58
C LEU A 105 -7.07 13.04 -6.53
N LEU A 106 -6.31 12.07 -6.02
CA LEU A 106 -5.46 11.19 -6.83
C LEU A 106 -6.30 10.34 -7.79
N TYR A 107 -7.44 9.81 -7.33
CA TYR A 107 -8.37 9.06 -8.18
C TYR A 107 -8.88 9.91 -9.34
N ILE A 108 -9.40 11.11 -9.04
CA ILE A 108 -9.91 12.05 -10.05
C ILE A 108 -8.80 12.47 -11.01
N ALA A 109 -7.59 12.74 -10.51
CA ALA A 109 -6.43 13.07 -11.33
C ALA A 109 -6.08 11.91 -12.28
N GLY A 110 -6.06 10.67 -11.79
CA GLY A 110 -5.82 9.47 -12.59
C GLY A 110 -6.79 9.32 -13.76
N LEU A 111 -8.07 9.69 -13.58
CA LEU A 111 -9.07 9.71 -14.65
C LEU A 111 -8.72 10.70 -15.79
N GLN A 112 -8.08 11.83 -15.48
CA GLN A 112 -7.82 12.91 -16.46
C GLN A 112 -6.62 12.64 -17.40
N VAL A 113 -5.86 11.55 -17.19
CA VAL A 113 -4.65 11.27 -17.95
C VAL A 113 -4.96 10.92 -19.42
N LYS A 114 -4.50 11.76 -20.37
CA LYS A 114 -4.73 11.59 -21.82
C LYS A 114 -3.70 10.65 -22.50
N LYS A 115 -4.18 9.72 -23.35
CA LYS A 115 -3.45 8.57 -23.94
C LYS A 115 -2.96 7.58 -22.87
N LYS A 116 -3.95 6.99 -22.19
CA LYS A 116 -3.83 6.16 -20.98
C LYS A 116 -2.89 4.97 -21.15
N TRP A 117 -2.97 4.26 -22.28
CA TRP A 117 -2.26 2.99 -22.44
C TRP A 117 -0.74 3.05 -22.22
N LEU A 118 -0.05 4.06 -22.79
CA LEU A 118 1.41 4.15 -22.66
C LEU A 118 1.83 4.42 -21.21
N ILE A 119 1.13 5.32 -20.52
CA ILE A 119 1.44 5.66 -19.13
C ILE A 119 1.07 4.49 -18.21
N GLN A 120 -0.10 3.89 -18.41
CA GLN A 120 -0.56 2.74 -17.64
C GLN A 120 0.39 1.54 -17.77
N SER A 121 0.73 1.18 -19.02
CA SER A 121 1.69 0.09 -19.27
C SER A 121 3.07 0.39 -18.70
N PHE A 122 3.54 1.64 -18.81
CA PHE A 122 4.80 2.05 -18.20
C PHE A 122 4.77 1.90 -16.67
N CYS A 123 3.74 2.40 -15.99
CA CYS A 123 3.59 2.26 -14.54
C CYS A 123 3.61 0.78 -14.10
N ILE A 124 2.93 -0.08 -14.85
CA ILE A 124 2.89 -1.53 -14.58
C ILE A 124 4.29 -2.15 -14.73
N TYR A 125 4.99 -1.88 -15.84
CA TYR A 125 6.35 -2.40 -16.04
C TYR A 125 7.35 -1.82 -15.02
N CYS A 126 7.23 -0.55 -14.64
CA CYS A 126 8.04 0.03 -13.58
C CYS A 126 7.83 -0.67 -12.25
N TYR A 127 6.58 -0.93 -11.86
CA TYR A 127 6.29 -1.65 -10.64
C TYR A 127 6.89 -3.07 -10.67
N ILE A 128 6.79 -3.78 -11.80
CA ILE A 128 7.44 -5.10 -11.99
C ILE A 128 8.96 -4.98 -11.82
N ILE A 129 9.62 -4.04 -12.52
CA ILE A 129 11.08 -3.88 -12.48
C ILE A 129 11.60 -3.56 -11.08
N ILE A 130 10.91 -2.70 -10.34
CA ILE A 130 11.30 -2.34 -8.97
C ILE A 130 11.20 -3.56 -8.04
N ASN A 131 10.17 -4.39 -8.21
CA ASN A 131 10.05 -5.64 -7.48
C ASN A 131 11.11 -6.67 -7.88
N VAL A 132 11.57 -6.67 -9.14
CA VAL A 132 12.73 -7.50 -9.54
C VAL A 132 13.98 -7.08 -8.76
N ALA A 133 14.21 -5.78 -8.59
CA ALA A 133 15.32 -5.30 -7.75
C ALA A 133 15.17 -5.78 -6.30
N GLN A 134 13.96 -5.74 -5.73
CA GLN A 134 13.69 -6.28 -4.40
C GLN A 134 13.96 -7.78 -4.29
N VAL A 135 13.60 -8.58 -5.30
CA VAL A 135 13.94 -10.01 -5.36
C VAL A 135 15.43 -10.22 -5.23
N PHE A 136 16.25 -9.49 -6.00
CA PHE A 136 17.70 -9.64 -5.95
C PHE A 136 18.27 -9.27 -4.59
N ILE A 137 17.75 -8.21 -3.96
CA ILE A 137 18.16 -7.80 -2.62
C ILE A 137 17.78 -8.86 -1.58
N THR A 138 16.56 -9.39 -1.64
CA THR A 138 16.11 -10.47 -0.74
C THR A 138 16.92 -11.74 -0.97
N ALA A 139 17.22 -12.10 -2.21
CA ALA A 139 18.07 -13.26 -2.52
C ALA A 139 19.50 -13.07 -1.99
N TYR A 140 20.05 -11.86 -2.12
CA TYR A 140 21.36 -11.52 -1.56
C TYR A 140 21.38 -11.65 -0.03
N GLN A 141 20.39 -11.06 0.66
CA GLN A 141 20.22 -11.18 2.10
C GLN A 141 20.05 -12.63 2.58
N TYR A 142 19.44 -13.47 1.74
CA TYR A 142 19.24 -14.89 2.04
C TYR A 142 20.53 -15.72 1.89
N ILE A 143 21.48 -15.32 1.04
CA ILE A 143 22.70 -16.08 0.72
C ILE A 143 23.91 -15.62 1.55
N PHE A 144 24.12 -14.31 1.71
CA PHE A 144 25.40 -13.73 2.17
C PHE A 144 25.37 -13.18 3.61
N GLU A 145 24.44 -13.68 4.44
CA GLU A 145 24.17 -13.24 5.83
C GLU A 145 23.50 -11.86 5.97
N THR A 146 22.74 -11.73 7.04
CA THR A 146 21.78 -10.65 7.33
C THR A 146 22.42 -9.33 7.79
N ASP A 147 23.72 -9.31 8.04
CA ASP A 147 24.38 -8.27 8.86
C ASP A 147 25.10 -7.18 8.06
N ILE A 148 25.10 -7.25 6.72
CA ILE A 148 25.79 -6.26 5.86
C ILE A 148 25.08 -4.90 5.87
N PHE A 149 23.76 -4.91 6.05
CA PHE A 149 23.07 -3.76 6.64
C PHE A 149 22.99 -4.07 8.13
N TYR A 150 23.24 -3.10 9.00
CA TYR A 150 23.20 -3.18 10.48
C TYR A 150 21.80 -3.57 11.05
N LEU A 151 20.96 -4.25 10.27
CA LEU A 151 19.53 -4.04 10.16
C LEU A 151 18.71 -5.34 10.18
N ALA A 152 19.38 -6.49 10.27
CA ALA A 152 18.73 -7.77 10.49
C ALA A 152 19.57 -8.66 11.42
N SER A 153 20.08 -8.12 12.52
CA SER A 153 20.65 -8.95 13.58
C SER A 153 19.55 -9.84 14.16
N GLY A 154 19.51 -11.11 13.71
CA GLY A 154 18.57 -12.14 14.19
C GLY A 154 17.14 -12.11 13.63
N MET A 155 16.84 -11.26 12.64
CA MET A 155 15.51 -11.15 12.04
C MET A 155 15.48 -11.72 10.62
N ARG A 156 14.33 -12.30 10.24
CA ARG A 156 14.02 -12.82 8.90
C ARG A 156 14.39 -11.80 7.79
N SER A 157 14.83 -12.27 6.62
CA SER A 157 15.07 -11.39 5.47
C SER A 157 13.78 -10.70 5.02
N ASN A 158 13.75 -9.37 5.13
CA ASN A 158 12.60 -8.52 4.79
C ASN A 158 12.83 -7.73 3.49
N GLY A 159 13.93 -7.99 2.78
CA GLY A 159 14.44 -7.04 1.80
C GLY A 159 14.80 -5.71 2.47
N LEU A 160 14.82 -4.62 1.70
CA LEU A 160 14.88 -3.26 2.25
C LEU A 160 13.51 -2.74 2.71
N SER A 161 12.48 -3.61 2.71
CA SER A 161 11.16 -3.26 3.25
C SER A 161 11.17 -3.38 4.77
N GLN A 162 10.46 -2.45 5.44
CA GLN A 162 10.41 -2.41 6.90
C GLN A 162 9.71 -3.64 7.51
N GLN A 163 8.89 -4.36 6.75
CA GLN A 163 8.20 -5.58 7.20
C GLN A 163 8.18 -6.65 6.10
N VAL A 164 8.29 -7.93 6.51
CA VAL A 164 8.17 -9.11 5.63
C VAL A 164 6.86 -9.08 4.84
N ASN A 165 5.76 -8.72 5.51
CA ASN A 165 4.43 -8.83 4.93
C ASN A 165 4.21 -7.82 3.80
N ILE A 166 4.71 -6.59 3.96
CA ILE A 166 4.77 -5.55 2.92
C ILE A 166 5.51 -6.08 1.67
N LEU A 167 6.68 -6.70 1.86
CA LEU A 167 7.44 -7.29 0.77
C LEU A 167 6.67 -8.46 0.11
N SER A 168 6.08 -9.35 0.89
CA SER A 168 5.38 -10.54 0.37
C SER A 168 4.17 -10.18 -0.49
N VAL A 169 3.45 -9.12 -0.10
CA VAL A 169 2.29 -8.61 -0.84
C VAL A 169 2.74 -7.93 -2.13
N ASN A 170 3.84 -7.17 -2.09
CA ASN A 170 4.50 -6.63 -3.28
C ASN A 170 4.91 -7.73 -4.28
N MET A 171 5.42 -8.87 -3.81
CA MET A 171 5.71 -10.03 -4.66
C MET A 171 4.43 -10.63 -5.27
N ALA A 172 3.35 -10.75 -4.49
CA ALA A 172 2.07 -11.27 -4.97
C ALA A 172 1.48 -10.40 -6.09
N THR A 173 1.45 -9.08 -5.89
CA THR A 173 0.94 -8.12 -6.87
C THR A 173 1.83 -8.05 -8.11
N ALA A 174 3.15 -8.04 -7.96
CA ALA A 174 4.09 -8.06 -9.08
C ALA A 174 3.97 -9.35 -9.92
N CYS A 175 3.72 -10.50 -9.28
CA CYS A 175 3.44 -11.74 -9.97
C CYS A 175 2.12 -11.68 -10.76
N LEU A 176 1.04 -11.16 -10.16
CA LEU A 176 -0.26 -11.00 -10.84
C LEU A 176 -0.19 -10.00 -12.01
N LEU A 177 0.56 -8.90 -11.87
CA LEU A 177 0.83 -7.96 -12.96
C LEU A 177 1.66 -8.61 -14.08
N SER A 178 2.63 -9.44 -13.73
CA SER A 178 3.44 -10.19 -14.70
C SER A 178 2.59 -11.22 -15.46
N LEU A 179 1.69 -11.93 -14.77
CA LEU A 179 0.70 -12.83 -15.38
C LEU A 179 -0.24 -12.07 -16.33
N MET A 180 -0.81 -10.96 -15.85
CA MET A 180 -1.68 -10.10 -16.65
C MET A 180 -0.99 -9.63 -17.93
N THR A 181 0.20 -9.06 -17.81
CA THR A 181 0.93 -8.53 -18.97
C THR A 181 1.27 -9.66 -19.94
N LEU A 182 1.75 -10.81 -19.45
CA LEU A 182 2.08 -11.96 -20.29
C LEU A 182 0.87 -12.48 -21.09
N VAL A 183 -0.31 -12.56 -20.46
CA VAL A 183 -1.51 -13.19 -21.01
C VAL A 183 -2.34 -12.25 -21.88
N LEU A 184 -2.44 -10.95 -21.56
CA LEU A 184 -3.28 -10.02 -22.32
C LEU A 184 -2.61 -9.57 -23.63
N SER A 185 -3.36 -9.65 -24.74
CA SER A 185 -2.88 -9.30 -26.08
C SER A 185 -2.50 -7.82 -26.24
N GLN A 186 -3.08 -6.93 -25.43
CA GLN A 186 -2.80 -5.49 -25.49
C GLN A 186 -1.34 -5.15 -25.18
N PHE A 187 -0.65 -5.99 -24.41
CA PHE A 187 0.77 -5.82 -24.08
C PHE A 187 1.71 -6.54 -25.06
N SER A 188 1.17 -7.26 -26.06
CA SER A 188 2.00 -7.96 -27.03
C SER A 188 2.76 -6.99 -27.93
N LEU A 189 4.03 -7.29 -28.19
CA LEU A 189 4.86 -6.49 -29.07
C LEU A 189 4.68 -6.94 -30.53
N LEU A 190 4.66 -5.98 -31.45
CA LEU A 190 4.51 -6.23 -32.89
C LEU A 190 5.65 -7.10 -33.46
N SER A 191 6.86 -6.96 -32.92
CA SER A 191 8.03 -7.68 -33.41
C SER A 191 8.20 -9.04 -32.72
N LYS A 192 8.23 -10.11 -33.51
CA LYS A 192 8.31 -11.50 -33.01
C LYS A 192 9.53 -11.75 -32.10
N ARG A 193 10.68 -11.16 -32.40
CA ARG A 193 11.91 -11.31 -31.59
C ARG A 193 11.76 -10.66 -30.21
N HIS A 194 11.29 -9.42 -30.15
CA HIS A 194 11.11 -8.73 -28.87
C HIS A 194 9.97 -9.34 -28.05
N GLU A 195 8.90 -9.83 -28.68
CA GLU A 195 7.84 -10.55 -27.98
C GLU A 195 8.36 -11.86 -27.35
N LYS A 196 9.24 -12.62 -28.03
CA LYS A 196 9.88 -13.80 -27.43
C LYS A 196 10.72 -13.43 -26.20
N ILE A 197 11.55 -12.40 -26.32
CA ILE A 197 12.38 -11.91 -25.20
C ILE A 197 11.49 -11.50 -24.03
N ARG A 198 10.43 -10.74 -24.31
CA ARG A 198 9.46 -10.30 -23.30
C ARG A 198 8.78 -11.47 -22.60
N ILE A 199 8.35 -12.50 -23.34
CA ILE A 199 7.72 -13.70 -22.75
C ILE A 199 8.69 -14.42 -21.82
N VAL A 200 9.94 -14.60 -22.24
CA VAL A 200 10.97 -15.24 -21.41
C VAL A 200 11.23 -14.43 -20.15
N LEU A 201 11.44 -13.11 -20.28
CA LEU A 201 11.67 -12.23 -19.13
C LEU A 201 10.50 -12.25 -18.15
N LEU A 202 9.25 -12.13 -18.62
CA LEU A 202 8.07 -12.17 -17.75
C LEU A 202 7.89 -13.55 -17.10
N GLY A 203 8.16 -14.64 -17.82
CA GLY A 203 8.17 -15.99 -17.26
C GLY A 203 9.21 -16.16 -16.14
N THR A 204 10.41 -15.61 -16.32
CA THR A 204 11.44 -15.60 -15.26
C THR A 204 11.03 -14.73 -14.08
N CYS A 205 10.40 -13.57 -14.31
CA CYS A 205 9.86 -12.74 -13.22
C CYS A 205 8.80 -13.49 -12.40
N ILE A 206 7.85 -14.18 -13.06
CA ILE A 206 6.83 -14.99 -12.38
C ILE A 206 7.47 -16.07 -11.50
N LEU A 207 8.51 -16.75 -12.01
CA LEU A 207 9.26 -17.75 -11.24
C LEU A 207 9.86 -17.13 -9.98
N PHE A 208 10.62 -16.04 -10.13
CA PHE A 208 11.31 -15.42 -9.01
C PHE A 208 10.35 -14.78 -7.99
N PHE A 209 9.30 -14.08 -8.42
CA PHE A 209 8.30 -13.50 -7.51
C PHE A 209 7.55 -14.57 -6.72
N THR A 210 7.20 -15.69 -7.37
CA THR A 210 6.53 -16.79 -6.67
C THR A 210 7.49 -17.45 -5.67
N LEU A 211 8.74 -17.67 -6.06
CA LEU A 211 9.76 -18.26 -5.20
C LEU A 211 10.01 -17.39 -3.96
N THR A 212 10.20 -16.08 -4.13
CA THR A 212 10.39 -15.17 -2.98
C THR A 212 9.14 -15.11 -2.11
N LEU A 213 7.94 -15.07 -2.69
CA LEU A 213 6.69 -15.14 -1.94
C LEU A 213 6.61 -16.39 -1.06
N VAL A 214 7.06 -17.55 -1.57
CA VAL A 214 7.12 -18.79 -0.80
C VAL A 214 8.06 -18.66 0.39
N VAL A 215 9.29 -18.22 0.14
CA VAL A 215 10.34 -18.06 1.15
C VAL A 215 9.96 -17.05 2.24
N LEU A 216 9.13 -16.05 1.92
CA LEU A 216 8.65 -15.04 2.86
C LEU A 216 7.49 -15.53 3.77
N GLN A 217 6.88 -16.69 3.50
CA GLN A 217 5.86 -17.40 4.32
C GLN A 217 4.75 -16.52 4.94
N SER A 218 4.37 -15.40 4.31
CA SER A 218 3.26 -14.58 4.81
C SER A 218 1.91 -15.23 4.50
N VAL A 219 1.15 -15.58 5.54
CA VAL A 219 -0.15 -16.28 5.41
C VAL A 219 -1.15 -15.49 4.57
N ILE A 220 -1.26 -14.18 4.80
CA ILE A 220 -2.22 -13.32 4.10
C ILE A 220 -1.83 -13.15 2.63
N ALA A 221 -0.54 -12.93 2.35
CA ALA A 221 -0.06 -12.80 0.98
C ALA A 221 -0.28 -14.09 0.18
N TRP A 222 -0.02 -15.25 0.79
CA TRP A 222 -0.29 -16.54 0.18
C TRP A 222 -1.77 -16.77 -0.10
N LEU A 223 -2.63 -16.59 0.90
CA LEU A 223 -4.07 -16.78 0.73
C LEU A 223 -4.63 -15.86 -0.36
N SER A 224 -4.32 -14.57 -0.29
CA SER A 224 -4.77 -13.60 -1.28
C SER A 224 -4.21 -13.90 -2.68
N PHE A 225 -2.93 -14.26 -2.81
CA PHE A 225 -2.32 -14.66 -4.08
C PHE A 225 -2.99 -15.90 -4.68
N THR A 226 -3.21 -16.95 -3.90
CA THR A 226 -3.85 -18.19 -4.38
C THR A 226 -5.27 -17.95 -4.89
N VAL A 227 -6.08 -17.17 -4.16
CA VAL A 227 -7.44 -16.80 -4.58
C VAL A 227 -7.40 -15.97 -5.86
N CYS A 228 -6.54 -14.95 -5.92
CA CYS A 228 -6.44 -14.09 -7.11
C CYS A 228 -5.90 -14.86 -8.33
N ALA A 229 -4.91 -15.75 -8.14
CA ALA A 229 -4.41 -16.62 -9.18
C ALA A 229 -5.48 -17.62 -9.63
N PHE A 230 -6.27 -18.20 -8.72
CA PHE A 230 -7.38 -19.08 -9.10
C PHE A 230 -8.45 -18.34 -9.93
N ILE A 231 -8.82 -17.13 -9.51
CA ILE A 231 -9.76 -16.29 -10.27
C ILE A 231 -9.16 -15.93 -11.64
N PHE A 232 -7.87 -15.62 -11.71
CA PHE A 232 -7.18 -15.26 -12.95
C PHE A 232 -7.21 -16.40 -13.99
N ILE A 233 -6.96 -17.66 -13.60
CA ILE A 233 -7.05 -18.79 -14.52
C ILE A 233 -8.48 -18.99 -15.01
N CYS A 234 -9.47 -18.96 -14.10
CA CYS A 234 -10.89 -19.11 -14.46
C CYS A 234 -11.33 -18.08 -15.49
N LEU A 235 -10.84 -16.84 -15.37
CA LEU A 235 -11.17 -15.77 -16.30
C LEU A 235 -10.43 -15.91 -17.62
N PHE A 236 -9.10 -16.04 -17.60
CA PHE A 236 -8.27 -15.82 -18.78
C PHE A 236 -7.76 -17.08 -19.48
N TYR A 237 -8.02 -18.29 -18.95
CA TYR A 237 -7.57 -19.55 -19.56
C TYR A 237 -8.02 -19.70 -21.02
N LYS A 238 -9.30 -19.43 -21.30
CA LYS A 238 -9.85 -19.53 -22.65
C LYS A 238 -9.25 -18.53 -23.65
N LYS A 239 -8.67 -17.42 -23.19
CA LYS A 239 -8.08 -16.41 -24.07
C LYS A 239 -6.74 -16.83 -24.64
N ASN A 240 -5.87 -17.40 -23.80
CA ASN A 240 -4.52 -17.81 -24.18
C ASN A 240 -4.10 -19.04 -23.37
N PRO A 241 -4.62 -20.24 -23.70
CA PRO A 241 -4.47 -21.44 -22.87
C PRO A 241 -3.01 -21.84 -22.71
N LEU A 242 -2.19 -21.70 -23.76
CA LEU A 242 -0.76 -22.02 -23.73
C LEU A 242 0.01 -21.13 -22.74
N ARG A 243 -0.20 -19.82 -22.81
CA ARG A 243 0.51 -18.85 -21.95
C ARG A 243 0.08 -18.98 -20.49
N VAL A 244 -1.22 -19.19 -20.27
CA VAL A 244 -1.77 -19.43 -18.93
C VAL A 244 -1.19 -20.73 -18.39
N SER A 245 -1.38 -21.87 -19.07
CA SER A 245 -0.87 -23.17 -18.64
C SER A 245 0.64 -23.14 -18.33
N ALA A 246 1.46 -22.55 -19.21
CA ALA A 246 2.89 -22.39 -18.96
C ALA A 246 3.19 -21.57 -17.71
N SER A 247 2.45 -20.48 -17.46
CA SER A 247 2.65 -19.65 -16.28
C SER A 247 2.29 -20.38 -14.98
N TYR A 248 1.19 -21.15 -14.95
CA TYR A 248 0.82 -21.95 -13.77
C TYR A 248 1.78 -23.12 -13.55
N PHE A 249 2.33 -23.69 -14.62
CA PHE A 249 3.41 -24.66 -14.49
C PHE A 249 4.66 -24.03 -13.85
N ILE A 250 5.05 -22.83 -14.30
CA ILE A 250 6.17 -22.08 -13.69
C ILE A 250 5.88 -21.77 -12.22
N ILE A 251 4.66 -21.35 -11.86
CA ILE A 251 4.26 -21.12 -10.48
C ILE A 251 4.39 -22.41 -9.66
N ALA A 252 3.89 -23.54 -10.16
CA ALA A 252 3.99 -24.83 -9.46
C ALA A 252 5.46 -25.25 -9.22
N VAL A 253 6.31 -25.07 -10.22
CA VAL A 253 7.77 -25.32 -10.11
C VAL A 253 8.40 -24.39 -9.09
N ALA A 254 8.08 -23.09 -9.12
CA ALA A 254 8.60 -22.11 -8.17
C ALA A 254 8.17 -22.40 -6.73
N ILE A 255 6.93 -22.87 -6.52
CA ILE A 255 6.44 -23.31 -5.20
C ILE A 255 7.24 -24.52 -4.72
N PHE A 256 7.45 -25.53 -5.58
CA PHE A 256 8.23 -26.71 -5.22
C PHE A 256 9.67 -26.34 -4.81
N ILE A 257 10.33 -25.49 -5.60
CA ILE A 257 11.67 -24.98 -5.30
C ILE A 257 11.66 -24.17 -4.00
N GLY A 258 10.69 -23.27 -3.82
CA GLY A 258 10.59 -22.44 -2.61
C GLY A 258 10.40 -23.27 -1.34
N VAL A 259 9.55 -24.28 -1.36
CA VAL A 259 9.35 -25.21 -0.23
C VAL A 259 10.62 -26.00 0.06
N TYR A 260 11.34 -26.41 -0.98
CA TYR A 260 12.63 -27.09 -0.83
C TYR A 260 13.69 -26.17 -0.19
N LEU A 261 13.77 -24.91 -0.61
CA LEU A 261 14.67 -23.90 0.00
C LEU A 261 14.37 -23.68 1.48
N ILE A 262 13.10 -23.59 1.85
CA ILE A 262 12.68 -23.47 3.26
C ILE A 262 13.20 -24.67 4.08
N LYS A 263 13.15 -25.89 3.54
CA LYS A 263 13.65 -27.10 4.22
C LYS A 263 15.16 -27.12 4.36
N LEU A 264 15.90 -26.60 3.39
CA LEU A 264 17.36 -26.55 3.42
C LEU A 264 17.89 -25.60 4.50
N CYS A 265 17.17 -24.51 4.76
CA CYS A 265 17.59 -23.51 5.73
C CYS A 265 16.49 -23.29 6.81
N PRO A 266 16.30 -24.25 7.73
CA PRO A 266 15.24 -24.20 8.75
C PRO A 266 15.41 -23.02 9.74
N GLN A 267 16.63 -22.50 9.84
CA GLN A 267 16.99 -21.30 10.61
C GLN A 267 16.28 -20.01 10.17
N TYR A 268 15.67 -19.97 8.97
CA TYR A 268 14.86 -18.85 8.49
C TYR A 268 13.34 -19.10 8.56
N ILE A 269 12.91 -20.23 9.12
CA ILE A 269 11.51 -20.49 9.46
C ILE A 269 11.19 -19.63 10.67
N GLY A 270 10.33 -18.63 10.49
CA GLY A 270 9.83 -17.85 11.62
C GLY A 270 9.17 -18.79 12.64
N THR A 271 9.19 -18.44 13.92
CA THR A 271 8.42 -19.16 14.95
C THR A 271 6.91 -18.95 14.68
N ASP A 272 6.37 -19.69 13.72
CA ASP A 272 5.06 -19.53 13.06
C ASP A 272 3.88 -19.62 14.03
N VAL A 273 4.08 -20.25 15.19
CA VAL A 273 3.01 -20.42 16.18
C VAL A 273 2.52 -19.08 16.70
N MET A 274 3.41 -18.11 16.95
CA MET A 274 3.01 -16.84 17.56
C MET A 274 2.20 -15.98 16.58
N ASN A 275 2.67 -15.81 15.34
CA ASN A 275 2.00 -14.97 14.33
C ASN A 275 0.64 -15.53 13.89
N GLN A 276 0.51 -16.85 13.70
CA GLN A 276 -0.76 -17.47 13.35
C GLN A 276 -1.78 -17.38 14.50
N PHE A 277 -1.31 -17.52 15.75
CA PHE A 277 -2.14 -17.30 16.92
C PHE A 277 -2.56 -15.84 17.08
N HIS A 278 -1.67 -14.87 16.80
CA HIS A 278 -2.01 -13.46 16.82
C HIS A 278 -3.14 -13.16 15.84
N LEU A 279 -3.02 -13.57 14.57
CA LEU A 279 -4.03 -13.29 13.56
C LEU A 279 -5.40 -13.89 13.89
N LYS A 280 -5.44 -15.16 14.29
CA LYS A 280 -6.68 -15.84 14.67
C LYS A 280 -7.36 -15.16 15.86
N GLN A 281 -6.57 -14.68 16.82
CA GLN A 281 -7.06 -13.96 17.98
C GLN A 281 -7.57 -12.56 17.62
N MET A 282 -6.85 -11.80 16.79
CA MET A 282 -7.31 -10.48 16.31
C MET A 282 -8.62 -10.58 15.52
N LEU A 283 -8.75 -11.58 14.65
CA LEU A 283 -9.98 -11.81 13.90
C LEU A 283 -11.14 -12.22 14.80
N ARG A 284 -10.89 -13.11 15.77
CA ARG A 284 -11.90 -13.50 16.75
C ARG A 284 -12.39 -12.30 17.56
N PHE A 285 -11.47 -11.48 18.05
CA PHE A 285 -11.77 -10.24 18.77
C PHE A 285 -12.59 -9.26 17.92
N SER A 286 -12.19 -9.07 16.65
CA SER A 286 -12.90 -8.23 15.69
C SER A 286 -14.33 -8.72 15.46
N ILE A 287 -14.53 -10.03 15.29
CA ILE A 287 -15.87 -10.62 15.07
C ILE A 287 -16.73 -10.53 16.33
N THR A 288 -16.17 -10.79 17.52
CA THR A 288 -16.93 -10.68 18.77
C THR A 288 -17.43 -9.27 18.99
N LEU A 289 -16.60 -8.26 18.70
CA LEU A 289 -17.00 -6.85 18.78
C LEU A 289 -18.07 -6.49 17.75
N PHE A 290 -18.01 -7.04 16.53
CA PHE A 290 -19.06 -6.81 15.53
C PHE A 290 -20.43 -7.34 15.95
N LEU A 291 -20.45 -8.45 16.70
CA LEU A 291 -21.67 -9.11 17.16
C LEU A 291 -22.27 -8.47 18.42
N GLU A 292 -21.55 -7.54 19.07
CA GLU A 292 -22.12 -6.74 20.15
C GLU A 292 -23.21 -5.78 19.64
N LYS A 293 -24.11 -5.36 20.53
CA LYS A 293 -25.26 -4.53 20.13
C LYS A 293 -24.77 -3.17 19.60
N PRO A 294 -25.24 -2.75 18.41
CA PRO A 294 -24.80 -1.51 17.75
C PRO A 294 -24.85 -0.27 18.65
N TYR A 295 -25.93 -0.11 19.41
CA TYR A 295 -26.14 1.06 20.28
C TYR A 295 -25.19 1.11 21.47
N ASP A 296 -24.73 -0.04 21.98
CA ASP A 296 -23.85 -0.10 23.15
C ASP A 296 -22.36 -0.01 22.74
N ALA A 297 -22.04 -0.32 21.48
CA ALA A 297 -20.67 -0.49 20.98
C ALA A 297 -20.22 0.49 19.88
N TRP A 298 -21.13 1.06 19.06
CA TRP A 298 -20.77 1.79 17.83
C TRP A 298 -20.60 3.31 17.99
N GLU A 299 -20.79 3.83 19.20
CA GLU A 299 -20.61 5.26 19.54
C GLU A 299 -19.61 5.48 20.70
N GLN A 300 -18.95 4.41 21.17
CA GLN A 300 -17.86 4.54 22.13
C GLN A 300 -16.58 4.94 21.40
N SER A 301 -16.51 6.23 21.06
CA SER A 301 -15.28 6.80 20.54
C SER A 301 -14.21 6.70 21.62
N PHE A 302 -13.03 6.31 21.16
CA PHE A 302 -11.75 6.61 21.82
C PHE A 302 -11.36 5.67 22.96
N LEU A 303 -10.54 4.68 22.57
CA LEU A 303 -9.64 3.90 23.43
C LEU A 303 -10.34 2.89 24.34
N PHE A 304 -10.22 1.62 23.95
CA PHE A 304 -10.39 0.49 24.86
C PHE A 304 -9.35 0.46 26.01
N GLU A 305 -8.53 1.51 26.20
CA GLU A 305 -7.57 1.63 27.32
C GLU A 305 -8.25 1.50 28.69
N ASN A 306 -9.52 1.89 28.81
CA ASN A 306 -10.25 1.84 30.09
C ASN A 306 -11.02 0.54 30.35
N SER A 307 -10.90 -0.47 29.49
CA SER A 307 -11.52 -1.78 29.71
C SER A 307 -10.51 -2.91 29.51
N TYR A 308 -9.61 -3.04 30.50
CA TYR A 308 -8.67 -4.15 30.63
C TYR A 308 -9.36 -5.51 30.44
N GLU A 309 -10.57 -5.67 30.95
CA GLU A 309 -11.38 -6.89 30.82
C GLU A 309 -11.87 -7.15 29.38
N ARG A 310 -12.04 -6.09 28.58
CA ARG A 310 -12.59 -6.19 27.21
C ARG A 310 -11.48 -6.36 26.16
N THR A 311 -10.25 -5.93 26.43
CA THR A 311 -9.09 -6.02 25.51
C THR A 311 -8.05 -7.08 25.86
N ALA A 312 -8.13 -7.67 27.05
CA ALA A 312 -7.26 -8.77 27.43
C ALA A 312 -7.62 -10.03 26.65
N ILE A 313 -6.85 -10.33 25.60
CA ILE A 313 -6.92 -11.64 24.97
C ILE A 313 -5.98 -12.57 25.75
N PRO A 314 -6.47 -13.72 26.25
CA PRO A 314 -5.61 -14.67 26.95
C PRO A 314 -4.64 -15.32 25.96
N PHE A 315 -3.42 -14.78 25.87
CA PHE A 315 -2.31 -15.47 25.23
C PHE A 315 -1.79 -16.57 26.16
N PHE A 316 -1.31 -17.69 25.60
CA PHE A 316 -0.69 -18.81 26.35
C PHE A 316 0.66 -18.46 27.01
N SER A 317 0.96 -17.17 27.22
CA SER A 317 2.14 -16.68 27.93
C SER A 317 1.70 -15.92 29.18
N PRO A 318 2.49 -15.91 30.28
CA PRO A 318 2.16 -15.16 31.49
C PRO A 318 2.12 -13.63 31.29
N LYS A 319 2.44 -13.13 30.09
CA LYS A 319 2.21 -11.74 29.68
C LYS A 319 0.96 -11.66 28.82
N MET A 320 -0.10 -11.02 29.35
CA MET A 320 -1.28 -10.65 28.57
C MET A 320 -0.86 -9.60 27.53
N TYR A 321 -1.15 -9.86 26.26
CA TYR A 321 -0.95 -8.88 25.19
C TYR A 321 -2.24 -8.07 25.04
N ILE A 322 -2.19 -6.80 25.43
CA ILE A 322 -3.32 -5.88 25.30
C ILE A 322 -3.36 -5.43 23.84
N VAL A 323 -4.49 -5.67 23.18
CA VAL A 323 -4.74 -5.17 21.83
C VAL A 323 -5.45 -3.82 21.96
N PRO A 324 -4.78 -2.69 21.66
CA PRO A 324 -5.35 -1.38 21.90
C PRO A 324 -6.49 -1.03 20.93
N HIS A 325 -6.57 -1.68 19.76
CA HIS A 325 -7.58 -1.42 18.74
C HIS A 325 -7.78 -2.63 17.81
N PRO A 326 -8.96 -2.78 17.16
CA PRO A 326 -9.13 -3.72 16.05
C PRO A 326 -8.05 -3.49 14.98
N HIS A 327 -7.43 -4.56 14.50
CA HIS A 327 -6.47 -4.51 13.37
C HIS A 327 -7.17 -4.55 12.00
N ASN A 328 -8.49 -4.35 11.97
CA ASN A 328 -9.30 -4.20 10.77
C ASN A 328 -9.87 -2.79 10.70
N GLU A 329 -9.41 -1.99 9.74
CA GLU A 329 -9.84 -0.61 9.57
C GLU A 329 -11.36 -0.48 9.35
N ILE A 330 -11.97 -1.32 8.51
CA ILE A 330 -13.42 -1.27 8.23
C ILE A 330 -14.19 -1.41 9.54
N LEU A 331 -13.77 -2.37 10.37
CA LEU A 331 -14.40 -2.60 11.65
C LEU A 331 -14.14 -1.44 12.63
N LEU A 332 -12.89 -0.97 12.69
CA LEU A 332 -12.51 0.18 13.50
C LEU A 332 -13.40 1.40 13.19
N TRP A 333 -13.56 1.73 11.91
CA TRP A 333 -14.38 2.85 11.45
C TRP A 333 -15.86 2.67 11.80
N LEU A 334 -16.41 1.47 11.63
CA LEU A 334 -17.80 1.18 12.00
C LEU A 334 -18.03 1.34 13.51
N MET A 335 -17.04 0.98 14.32
CA MET A 335 -17.14 1.05 15.78
C MET A 335 -16.93 2.46 16.34
N THR A 336 -16.16 3.33 15.66
CA THR A 336 -15.80 4.65 16.21
C THR A 336 -16.76 5.77 15.86
N GLY A 337 -17.66 5.62 14.88
CA GLY A 337 -18.52 6.73 14.43
C GLY A 337 -19.89 6.33 13.90
N GLY A 338 -20.42 5.20 14.40
CA GLY A 338 -21.81 4.80 14.25
C GLY A 338 -22.36 4.89 12.82
N LEU A 339 -23.56 5.45 12.69
CA LEU A 339 -24.26 5.58 11.41
C LEU A 339 -23.52 6.46 10.39
N ILE A 340 -22.85 7.53 10.83
CA ILE A 340 -22.12 8.43 9.92
C ILE A 340 -20.97 7.68 9.24
N ASN A 341 -20.15 6.98 10.02
CA ASN A 341 -19.05 6.17 9.48
C ASN A 341 -19.56 5.00 8.64
N LEU A 342 -20.71 4.42 8.99
CA LEU A 342 -21.34 3.38 8.17
C LEU A 342 -21.73 3.90 6.78
N ILE A 343 -22.36 5.08 6.69
CA ILE A 343 -22.74 5.68 5.40
C ILE A 343 -21.48 6.05 4.61
N PHE A 344 -20.49 6.67 5.25
CA PHE A 344 -19.18 6.98 4.66
C PHE A 344 -18.54 5.73 4.04
N LEU A 345 -18.46 4.63 4.80
CA LEU A 345 -17.82 3.40 4.37
C LEU A 345 -18.63 2.69 3.27
N SER A 346 -19.96 2.71 3.37
CA SER A 346 -20.86 2.19 2.34
C SER A 346 -20.64 2.91 1.00
N LEU A 347 -20.49 4.24 1.01
CA LEU A 347 -20.19 5.00 -0.22
C LEU A 347 -18.81 4.69 -0.79
N LEU A 348 -17.78 4.53 0.03
CA LEU A 348 -16.47 4.07 -0.44
C LEU A 348 -16.54 2.68 -1.08
N LEU A 349 -17.19 1.72 -0.42
CA LEU A 349 -17.31 0.35 -0.92
C LEU A 349 -18.14 0.27 -2.19
N THR A 350 -19.26 1.01 -2.27
CA THR A 350 -20.10 1.05 -3.48
C THR A 350 -19.36 1.58 -4.69
N GLY A 351 -18.54 2.64 -4.54
CA GLY A 351 -17.68 3.14 -5.61
C GLY A 351 -16.69 2.08 -6.11
N GLY A 352 -16.02 1.39 -5.18
CA GLY A 352 -15.07 0.32 -5.52
C GLY A 352 -15.74 -0.88 -6.20
N ILE A 353 -16.84 -1.38 -5.63
CA ILE A 353 -17.63 -2.49 -6.18
C ILE A 353 -18.16 -2.15 -7.57
N TYR A 354 -18.58 -0.90 -7.80
CA TYR A 354 -19.04 -0.46 -9.10
C TYR A 354 -17.93 -0.56 -10.17
N VAL A 355 -16.70 -0.17 -9.84
CA VAL A 355 -15.54 -0.32 -10.76
C VAL A 355 -15.31 -1.80 -11.10
N VAL A 356 -15.41 -2.70 -10.12
CA VAL A 356 -15.30 -4.16 -10.34
C VAL A 356 -16.41 -4.67 -11.24
N PHE A 357 -17.66 -4.33 -10.93
CA PHE A 357 -18.83 -4.75 -11.68
C PHE A 357 -18.77 -4.30 -13.14
N GLN A 358 -18.41 -3.03 -13.35
CA GLN A 358 -18.21 -2.45 -14.67
C GLN A 358 -17.07 -3.16 -15.44
N SER A 359 -15.98 -3.48 -14.75
CA SER A 359 -14.86 -4.22 -15.35
C SER A 359 -15.27 -5.61 -15.82
N PHE A 360 -16.13 -6.28 -15.05
CA PHE A 360 -16.68 -7.59 -15.40
C PHE A 360 -17.65 -7.52 -16.58
N ILE A 361 -18.56 -6.54 -16.60
CA ILE A 361 -19.46 -6.33 -17.75
C ILE A 361 -18.65 -6.18 -19.04
N LYS A 362 -17.59 -5.36 -19.01
CA LYS A 362 -16.75 -5.13 -20.19
C LYS A 362 -15.96 -6.33 -20.63
N TYR A 363 -15.49 -7.11 -19.67
CA TYR A 363 -14.86 -8.38 -19.97
C TYR A 363 -15.80 -9.26 -20.80
N LYS A 364 -17.09 -9.28 -20.44
CA LYS A 364 -18.13 -10.06 -21.14
C LYS A 364 -18.51 -9.49 -22.51
N ILE A 365 -18.65 -8.17 -22.65
CA ILE A 365 -19.09 -7.55 -23.91
C ILE A 365 -17.96 -7.45 -24.93
N ASN A 366 -16.82 -6.83 -24.57
CA ASN A 366 -15.77 -6.46 -25.52
C ASN A 366 -14.56 -7.41 -25.46
N GLY A 367 -14.57 -8.38 -24.56
CA GLY A 367 -13.40 -9.22 -24.32
C GLY A 367 -12.20 -8.42 -23.80
N ASN A 368 -12.37 -7.20 -23.27
CA ASN A 368 -11.26 -6.45 -22.69
C ASN A 368 -11.00 -6.94 -21.26
N GLY A 369 -9.87 -7.63 -21.06
CA GLY A 369 -9.49 -8.21 -19.77
C GLY A 369 -8.69 -7.29 -18.85
N TYR A 370 -8.18 -6.19 -19.36
CA TYR A 370 -7.27 -5.31 -18.62
C TYR A 370 -7.85 -4.73 -17.32
N PRO A 371 -9.06 -4.15 -17.31
CA PRO A 371 -9.62 -3.51 -16.10
C PRO A 371 -9.82 -4.50 -14.96
N LEU A 372 -10.25 -5.72 -15.29
CA LEU A 372 -10.45 -6.79 -14.33
C LEU A 372 -9.12 -7.34 -13.81
N ALA A 373 -8.14 -7.54 -14.70
CA ALA A 373 -6.84 -8.07 -14.33
C ALA A 373 -6.02 -7.12 -13.45
N ILE A 374 -6.08 -5.81 -13.70
CA ILE A 374 -5.41 -4.83 -12.85
C ILE A 374 -6.04 -4.75 -11.46
N ILE A 375 -7.39 -4.86 -11.36
CA ILE A 375 -8.08 -4.96 -10.06
C ILE A 375 -7.61 -6.21 -9.32
N LEU A 376 -7.61 -7.38 -9.97
CA LEU A 376 -7.14 -8.62 -9.33
C LEU A 376 -5.71 -8.49 -8.81
N SER A 377 -4.85 -7.75 -9.52
CA SER A 377 -3.46 -7.57 -9.11
C SER A 377 -3.27 -6.72 -7.86
N ILE A 378 -4.22 -5.84 -7.49
CA ILE A 378 -4.13 -4.99 -6.30
C ILE A 378 -4.85 -5.57 -5.07
N ILE A 379 -5.64 -6.64 -5.24
CA ILE A 379 -6.36 -7.30 -4.14
C ILE A 379 -5.43 -7.76 -3.02
N PRO A 380 -4.25 -8.35 -3.26
CA PRO A 380 -3.35 -8.73 -2.17
C PRO A 380 -2.99 -7.57 -1.24
N ILE A 381 -2.78 -6.36 -1.79
CA ILE A 381 -2.53 -5.13 -1.01
C ILE A 381 -3.75 -4.75 -0.18
N ILE A 382 -4.93 -4.75 -0.80
CA ILE A 382 -6.18 -4.39 -0.12
C ILE A 382 -6.44 -5.34 1.07
N ILE A 383 -6.29 -6.65 0.87
CA ILE A 383 -6.53 -7.65 1.93
C ILE A 383 -5.49 -7.48 3.05
N HIS A 384 -4.22 -7.33 2.72
CA HIS A 384 -3.17 -7.14 3.73
C HIS A 384 -3.43 -5.91 4.60
N ASN A 385 -3.84 -4.79 3.98
CA ASN A 385 -4.03 -3.56 4.71
C ASN A 385 -5.24 -3.56 5.64
N HIS A 386 -6.25 -4.39 5.35
CA HIS A 386 -7.41 -4.58 6.23
C HIS A 386 -7.23 -5.61 7.34
N VAL A 387 -6.15 -6.40 7.30
CA VAL A 387 -5.98 -7.51 8.25
C VAL A 387 -4.79 -7.30 9.18
N GLU A 388 -3.76 -6.58 8.73
CA GLU A 388 -2.50 -6.51 9.46
C GLU A 388 -1.87 -5.11 9.48
N TYR A 389 -1.87 -4.39 8.36
CA TYR A 389 -1.10 -3.14 8.21
C TYR A 389 -1.93 -2.00 7.61
N PRO A 390 -2.56 -1.13 8.44
CA PRO A 390 -3.49 -0.09 7.95
C PRO A 390 -2.89 0.82 6.87
N PHE A 391 -3.73 1.33 5.96
CA PHE A 391 -3.29 2.10 4.78
C PHE A 391 -2.49 3.35 5.14
N LEU A 392 -2.76 3.97 6.29
CA LEU A 392 -1.98 5.12 6.77
C LEU A 392 -0.54 4.78 7.14
N LEU A 393 -0.26 3.52 7.41
CA LEU A 393 1.09 3.07 7.67
C LEU A 393 1.83 2.74 6.37
N SER A 394 1.13 2.56 5.25
CA SER A 394 1.74 2.28 3.94
C SER A 394 1.19 3.17 2.83
N VAL A 395 1.68 4.42 2.80
CA VAL A 395 1.24 5.45 1.86
C VAL A 395 1.55 5.06 0.40
N LEU A 396 2.65 4.33 0.18
CA LEU A 396 2.99 3.80 -1.14
C LEU A 396 1.88 2.87 -1.65
N HIS A 397 1.47 1.90 -0.84
CA HIS A 397 0.41 0.96 -1.21
C HIS A 397 -0.94 1.65 -1.39
N TRP A 398 -1.28 2.58 -0.50
CA TRP A 398 -2.47 3.44 -0.64
C TRP A 398 -2.53 4.12 -2.00
N GLY A 399 -1.45 4.81 -2.38
CA GLY A 399 -1.40 5.52 -3.65
C GLY A 399 -1.44 4.59 -4.87
N ILE A 400 -0.80 3.42 -4.82
CA ILE A 400 -0.84 2.44 -5.92
C ILE A 400 -2.24 1.88 -6.12
N VAL A 401 -2.92 1.47 -5.04
CA VAL A 401 -4.29 0.93 -5.11
C VAL A 401 -5.20 1.94 -5.78
N ILE A 402 -5.15 3.20 -5.36
CA ILE A 402 -5.99 4.27 -5.93
C ILE A 402 -5.65 4.54 -7.38
N LEU A 403 -4.36 4.66 -7.71
CA LEU A 403 -3.92 4.96 -9.07
C LEU A 403 -4.32 3.82 -10.02
N PHE A 404 -4.14 2.56 -9.63
CA PHE A 404 -4.49 1.40 -10.46
C PHE A 404 -6.00 1.17 -10.54
N LEU A 405 -6.75 1.47 -9.48
CA LEU A 405 -8.20 1.49 -9.52
C LEU A 405 -8.70 2.57 -10.50
N SER A 406 -8.09 3.77 -10.47
CA SER A 406 -8.38 4.82 -11.45
C SER A 406 -8.03 4.39 -12.87
N PHE A 407 -6.97 3.60 -13.07
CA PHE A 407 -6.62 3.07 -14.40
C PHE A 407 -7.64 2.07 -14.92
N SER A 408 -8.21 1.25 -14.02
CA SER A 408 -9.30 0.35 -14.34
C SER A 408 -10.54 1.14 -14.78
N ASP A 409 -10.99 2.10 -13.97
CA ASP A 409 -12.15 2.96 -14.29
C ASP A 409 -11.91 3.87 -15.51
N ALA A 410 -10.66 4.27 -15.72
CA ALA A 410 -10.27 5.05 -16.88
C ALA A 410 -10.15 4.21 -18.17
N ALA A 411 -10.11 2.87 -18.10
CA ALA A 411 -10.12 2.02 -19.29
C ALA A 411 -11.45 2.06 -20.05
N PHE A 412 -12.40 2.83 -19.55
CA PHE A 412 -13.68 3.09 -20.16
C PHE A 412 -13.64 4.35 -21.04
N ALA A 413 -14.48 4.38 -22.08
CA ALA A 413 -14.77 5.62 -22.79
C ALA A 413 -15.47 6.53 -21.79
N LEU A 414 -14.71 7.43 -21.17
CA LEU A 414 -15.19 8.31 -20.12
C LEU A 414 -16.40 9.14 -20.58
N GLU A 415 -16.53 9.36 -21.89
CA GLU A 415 -17.65 10.06 -22.51
C GLU A 415 -18.98 9.29 -22.45
N GLU A 416 -18.94 7.95 -22.42
CA GLU A 416 -20.12 7.09 -22.30
C GLU A 416 -20.54 6.85 -20.83
N GLN A 417 -19.64 7.12 -19.88
CA GLN A 417 -19.85 6.88 -18.45
C GLN A 417 -20.00 8.15 -17.62
N SER A 418 -19.62 9.31 -18.17
CA SER A 418 -19.69 10.58 -17.47
C SER A 418 -21.16 10.93 -17.22
N LEU A 419 -21.57 10.84 -15.96
CA LEU A 419 -22.87 11.37 -15.53
C LEU A 419 -22.83 12.90 -15.48
N PHE A 420 -21.64 13.47 -15.22
CA PHE A 420 -21.47 14.91 -15.06
C PHE A 420 -20.14 15.38 -15.68
N TYR A 421 -20.21 16.53 -16.34
CA TYR A 421 -19.03 17.29 -16.75
C TYR A 421 -18.96 18.56 -15.90
N ILE A 422 -17.82 18.81 -15.27
CA ILE A 422 -17.59 20.12 -14.66
C ILE A 422 -17.51 21.14 -15.80
N ASN A 423 -18.23 22.27 -15.66
CA ASN A 423 -18.17 23.38 -16.62
C ASN A 423 -16.69 23.72 -16.92
N LYS A 424 -16.39 24.04 -18.18
CA LYS A 424 -15.04 24.34 -18.64
C LYS A 424 -14.37 25.42 -17.79
N GLN A 425 -15.10 26.48 -17.42
CA GLN A 425 -14.61 27.56 -16.53
C GLN A 425 -14.27 27.06 -15.12
N LEU A 426 -15.16 26.28 -14.51
CA LEU A 426 -14.93 25.69 -13.19
C LEU A 426 -13.78 24.67 -13.21
N SER A 427 -13.66 23.89 -14.28
CA SER A 427 -12.54 22.94 -14.47
C SER A 427 -11.20 23.66 -14.45
N TYR A 428 -11.10 24.86 -15.04
CA TYR A 428 -9.89 25.68 -14.97
C TYR A 428 -9.57 26.13 -13.58
N LEU A 429 -10.54 26.77 -12.93
CA LEU A 429 -10.36 27.35 -11.61
C LEU A 429 -9.95 26.26 -10.63
N PHE A 430 -10.69 25.15 -10.62
CA PHE A 430 -10.39 24.00 -9.76
C PHE A 430 -9.00 23.43 -10.04
N SER A 431 -8.65 23.19 -11.31
CA SER A 431 -7.33 22.64 -11.66
C SER A 431 -6.18 23.57 -11.31
N PHE A 432 -6.38 24.89 -11.43
CA PHE A 432 -5.38 25.88 -11.04
C PHE A 432 -5.20 25.91 -9.52
N ILE A 433 -6.29 25.93 -8.77
CA ILE A 433 -6.25 25.89 -7.29
C ILE A 433 -5.56 24.62 -6.80
N VAL A 434 -5.95 23.45 -7.32
CA VAL A 434 -5.32 22.16 -6.95
C VAL A 434 -3.84 22.14 -7.31
N PHE A 435 -3.45 22.71 -8.46
CA PHE A 435 -2.04 22.83 -8.84
C PHE A 435 -1.24 23.65 -7.80
N ILE A 436 -1.72 24.86 -7.46
CA ILE A 436 -1.04 25.76 -6.52
C ILE A 436 -0.96 25.14 -5.12
N ILE A 437 -2.07 24.57 -4.63
CA ILE A 437 -2.11 23.94 -3.30
C ILE A 437 -1.16 22.74 -3.24
N GLY A 438 -1.23 21.81 -4.20
CA GLY A 438 -0.36 20.63 -4.18
C GLY A 438 1.12 20.98 -4.30
N LEU A 439 1.46 22.02 -5.07
CA LEU A 439 2.84 22.50 -5.19
C LEU A 439 3.29 23.15 -3.87
N GLY A 440 2.42 23.92 -3.21
CA GLY A 440 2.67 24.45 -1.87
C GLY A 440 2.90 23.35 -0.84
N VAL A 441 2.06 22.32 -0.80
CA VAL A 441 2.22 21.15 0.08
C VAL A 441 3.54 20.43 -0.19
N PHE A 442 3.92 20.27 -1.46
CA PHE A 442 5.18 19.65 -1.83
C PHE A 442 6.39 20.46 -1.33
N ILE A 443 6.39 21.78 -1.53
CA ILE A 443 7.47 22.66 -1.07
C ILE A 443 7.56 22.66 0.46
N ILE A 444 6.44 22.86 1.15
CA ILE A 444 6.39 22.87 2.62
C ILE A 444 6.86 21.53 3.16
N GLY A 445 6.38 20.41 2.61
CA GLY A 445 6.78 19.08 3.02
C GLY A 445 8.27 18.80 2.79
N LEU A 446 8.87 19.31 1.72
CA LEU A 446 10.33 19.24 1.51
C LEU A 446 11.11 20.02 2.58
N PHE A 447 10.66 21.23 2.91
CA PHE A 447 11.28 22.03 3.98
C PHE A 447 11.18 21.33 5.34
N LEU A 448 10.02 20.77 5.67
CA LEU A 448 9.81 20.02 6.91
C LEU A 448 10.68 18.75 6.97
N PHE A 449 10.76 18.00 5.87
CA PHE A 449 11.60 16.81 5.79
C PHE A 449 13.10 17.10 5.95
N ASN A 450 13.58 18.21 5.40
CA ASN A 450 14.96 18.66 5.61
C ASN A 450 15.20 19.24 7.01
N GLY A 451 14.21 19.95 7.56
CA GLY A 451 14.25 20.54 8.89
C GLY A 451 14.33 19.48 9.99
N GLU A 452 13.51 18.45 9.95
CA GLU A 452 13.54 17.36 10.94
C GLU A 452 14.90 16.67 11.00
N LYS A 453 15.53 16.36 9.84
CA LYS A 453 16.89 15.79 9.82
C LYS A 453 17.91 16.63 10.59
N SER A 454 17.83 17.97 10.51
CA SER A 454 18.72 18.85 11.26
C SER A 454 18.49 18.79 12.78
N PHE A 455 17.24 18.69 13.23
CA PHE A 455 16.91 18.53 14.66
C PHE A 455 17.30 17.15 15.20
N TYR A 456 17.15 16.07 14.42
CA TYR A 456 17.56 14.72 14.82
C TYR A 456 19.08 14.59 14.94
N THR A 457 19.86 15.24 14.06
CA THR A 457 21.32 15.27 14.21
C THR A 457 21.74 15.95 15.51
N GLN A 458 21.14 17.10 15.87
CA GLN A 458 21.41 17.75 17.15
C GLN A 458 20.92 16.95 18.37
N GLY A 459 19.79 16.25 18.25
CA GLY A 459 19.23 15.38 19.31
C GLY A 459 20.12 14.16 19.61
N ASN A 460 20.65 13.50 18.57
CA ASN A 460 21.60 12.41 18.74
C ASN A 460 22.93 12.87 19.36
N TYR A 461 23.47 14.02 18.95
CA TYR A 461 24.65 14.61 19.62
C TYR A 461 24.37 14.92 21.10
N ARG A 462 23.15 15.33 21.46
CA ARG A 462 22.76 15.57 22.85
C ARG A 462 22.60 14.27 23.64
N ASN A 463 21.98 13.24 23.05
CA ASN A 463 21.76 11.95 23.69
C ASN A 463 23.03 11.11 23.81
N GLU A 464 23.95 11.17 22.84
CA GLU A 464 25.29 10.57 22.97
C GLU A 464 26.08 11.24 24.10
N ASN A 465 26.02 12.56 24.22
CA ASN A 465 26.64 13.28 25.34
C ASN A 465 25.99 12.95 26.71
N ILE A 466 24.70 12.64 26.74
CA ILE A 466 24.00 12.19 27.96
C ILE A 466 24.34 10.73 28.27
N ALA A 467 24.42 9.87 27.27
CA ALA A 467 24.81 8.46 27.41
C ALA A 467 26.27 8.33 27.86
N ILE A 468 27.19 9.16 27.35
CA ILE A 468 28.58 9.25 27.79
C ILE A 468 28.66 9.74 29.25
N ARG A 469 27.87 10.77 29.63
CA ARG A 469 27.80 11.21 31.05
C ARG A 469 27.21 10.14 31.97
N LEU A 470 26.21 9.39 31.51
CA LEU A 470 25.60 8.31 32.29
C LEU A 470 26.57 7.13 32.42
N SER A 471 27.28 6.75 31.35
CA SER A 471 28.33 5.73 31.45
C SER A 471 29.45 6.16 32.40
N ASP A 472 29.90 7.41 32.33
CA ASP A 472 30.92 7.97 33.22
C ASP A 472 30.47 7.96 34.69
N SER A 473 29.20 8.31 34.96
CA SER A 473 28.61 8.25 36.32
C SER A 473 28.47 6.82 36.86
N ILE A 474 28.16 5.84 36.01
CA ILE A 474 28.05 4.42 36.40
C ILE A 474 29.43 3.81 36.67
N THR A 475 30.48 4.23 35.95
CA THR A 475 31.87 3.89 36.30
C THR A 475 32.31 4.53 37.61
N PHE A 476 31.90 5.78 37.88
CA PHE A 476 32.23 6.49 39.13
C PHE A 476 31.58 5.84 40.36
N GLU A 477 30.32 5.37 40.24
CA GLU A 477 29.65 4.58 41.28
C GLU A 477 30.34 3.22 41.49
N LYS A 478 30.73 2.51 40.43
CA LYS A 478 31.45 1.23 40.57
C LYS A 478 32.80 1.37 41.29
N THR A 479 33.55 2.46 41.06
CA THR A 479 34.80 2.73 41.78
C THR A 479 34.59 3.12 43.25
N THR A 480 33.46 3.77 43.60
CA THR A 480 33.16 4.13 45.00
C THR A 480 32.61 2.96 45.82
N TYR A 481 31.93 1.99 45.20
CA TYR A 481 31.55 0.74 45.86
C TYR A 481 32.74 -0.19 46.13
N GLN A 482 33.82 -0.13 45.35
CA GLN A 482 35.04 -0.90 45.60
C GLN A 482 35.88 -0.38 46.79
N TYR A 483 35.75 0.89 47.17
CA TYR A 483 36.46 1.47 48.32
C TYR A 483 35.73 1.35 49.67
N LYS A 484 34.52 0.78 49.70
CA LYS A 484 33.76 0.54 50.94
C LYS A 484 33.79 -0.90 51.46
N ASN A 485 34.47 -1.81 50.76
CA ASN A 485 34.59 -3.23 51.11
C ASN A 485 36.05 -3.68 51.35
N THR A 486 36.92 -2.77 51.80
CA THR A 486 38.21 -3.05 52.43
C THR A 486 38.24 -2.34 53.76
#